data_AF-A0A8H3HD68-F1
#
_entry.id   AF-A0A8H3HD68-F1
#
_cell.length_a   1.000
_cell.length_b   1.000
_cell.length_c   1.000
_cell.angle_alpha   90.00
_cell.angle_beta   90.00
_cell.angle_gamma   90.00
#
_symmetry.space_group_name_H-M   'P 1'
#
loop_
_entity.id
_entity.type
_entity.pdbx_description
1 polymer ?
#
loop_
_entity_poly.entity_id
_entity_poly.type
_entity_poly.pdbx_seq_one_letter_code
_entity_poly.pdbx_strand_id
1 'polypeptide(L)'
;MRFSSTIALAFGLGAAYASPVVEKRASASDKATIGYATLSGGTTGGGSATPVTVTTLAALKTAVTGNTAKVVIISGTITGNEVVKVGANTSVLGKSGATLTGVGLRVIDVSNVIIRNLKINKVLAGAGDALGVQASNRVWVDSVELWSDRDHDKDYYDGLLDITHGVYAATVTNSYLHDHWKASLV
;
A
#
# COMPACT_ATOMS: atom_id res chain seq x y z
N MET A 1 45.79 65.14 -12.95
CA MET A 1 44.83 64.29 -13.67
C MET A 1 44.62 63.02 -12.85
N ARG A 2 43.45 62.85 -12.23
CA ARG A 2 43.08 61.63 -11.49
C ARG A 2 41.78 61.12 -12.10
N PHE A 3 41.82 59.97 -12.76
CA PHE A 3 40.66 59.31 -13.34
C PHE A 3 40.05 58.37 -12.31
N SER A 4 38.83 58.63 -11.87
CA SER A 4 38.03 57.67 -11.08
C SER A 4 37.13 56.90 -12.03
N SER A 5 37.38 55.60 -12.17
CA SER A 5 36.54 54.70 -12.96
C SER A 5 35.43 54.14 -12.07
N THR A 6 34.18 54.31 -12.47
CA THR A 6 33.01 53.69 -11.83
C THR A 6 32.70 52.38 -12.54
N ILE A 7 32.80 51.27 -11.81
CA ILE A 7 32.30 49.96 -12.26
C ILE A 7 30.82 49.89 -11.90
N ALA A 8 29.94 49.82 -12.90
CA ALA A 8 28.53 49.51 -12.70
C ALA A 8 28.35 47.98 -12.72
N LEU A 9 27.94 47.41 -11.59
CA LEU A 9 27.60 46.00 -11.48
C LEU A 9 26.09 45.83 -11.74
N ALA A 10 25.73 45.25 -12.88
CA ALA A 10 24.35 44.93 -13.20
C ALA A 10 23.96 43.58 -12.55
N PHE A 11 23.13 43.61 -11.51
CA PHE A 11 22.47 42.42 -10.99
C PHE A 11 21.28 42.07 -11.90
N GLY A 12 21.44 41.04 -12.74
CA GLY A 12 20.32 40.44 -13.44
C GLY A 12 19.48 39.61 -12.46
N LEU A 13 18.26 40.06 -12.16
CA LEU A 13 17.24 39.22 -11.52
C LEU A 13 16.76 38.16 -12.54
N GLY A 14 17.40 37.00 -12.55
CA GLY A 14 16.83 35.81 -13.16
C GLY A 14 15.71 35.29 -12.25
N ALA A 15 14.45 35.46 -12.65
CA ALA A 15 13.34 34.76 -12.00
C ALA A 15 13.48 33.26 -12.27
N ALA A 16 13.92 32.51 -11.26
CA ALA A 16 13.87 31.05 -11.30
C ALA A 16 12.40 30.62 -11.17
N TYR A 17 11.76 30.29 -12.28
CA TYR A 17 10.46 29.63 -12.27
C TYR A 17 10.69 28.17 -11.88
N ALA A 18 10.40 27.83 -10.63
CA ALA A 18 10.26 26.45 -10.23
C ALA A 18 9.00 25.89 -10.91
N SER A 19 9.18 25.12 -11.99
CA SER A 19 8.12 24.30 -12.53
C SER A 19 7.73 23.29 -11.45
N PRO A 20 6.51 23.31 -10.90
CA PRO A 20 6.10 22.27 -9.99
C PRO A 20 6.17 20.95 -10.75
N VAL A 21 6.93 19.99 -10.22
CA VAL A 21 6.89 18.61 -10.71
C VAL A 21 5.47 18.13 -10.50
N VAL A 22 4.70 18.03 -11.58
CA VAL A 22 3.36 17.46 -11.54
C VAL A 22 3.56 15.95 -11.38
N GLU A 23 3.65 15.51 -10.12
CA GLU A 23 3.67 14.08 -9.81
C GLU A 23 2.39 13.44 -10.35
N LYS A 24 2.56 12.42 -11.20
CA LYS A 24 1.44 11.64 -11.73
C LYS A 24 0.68 11.06 -10.54
N ARG A 25 -0.61 11.40 -10.38
CA ARG A 25 -1.47 10.74 -9.40
C ARG A 25 -1.53 9.24 -9.70
N ALA A 26 -1.36 8.42 -8.66
CA ALA A 26 -1.49 6.98 -8.79
C ALA A 26 -2.84 6.63 -9.41
N SER A 27 -2.81 5.79 -10.46
CA SER A 27 -3.99 5.28 -11.14
C SER A 27 -4.44 3.97 -10.51
N ALA A 28 -5.75 3.70 -10.56
CA ALA A 28 -6.30 2.42 -10.15
C ALA A 28 -5.80 1.22 -10.99
N SER A 29 -5.30 1.50 -12.20
CA SER A 29 -4.72 0.54 -13.14
C SER A 29 -3.20 0.46 -13.11
N ASP A 30 -2.54 1.15 -12.18
CA ASP A 30 -1.10 1.05 -12.03
C ASP A 30 -0.69 -0.40 -11.71
N LYS A 31 0.44 -0.81 -12.27
CA LYS A 31 1.05 -2.13 -12.08
C LYS A 31 2.41 -1.97 -11.42
N ALA A 32 2.93 -3.05 -10.84
CA ALA A 32 4.30 -3.07 -10.36
C ALA A 32 5.28 -2.84 -11.53
N THR A 33 6.17 -1.86 -11.39
CA THR A 33 7.21 -1.52 -12.37
C THR A 33 8.63 -1.75 -11.87
N ILE A 34 8.78 -2.09 -10.58
CA ILE A 34 10.06 -2.36 -9.92
C ILE A 34 9.96 -3.56 -8.98
N GLY A 35 11.11 -4.15 -8.64
CA GLY A 35 11.22 -5.25 -7.68
C GLY A 35 10.75 -6.60 -8.22
N TYR A 36 10.77 -7.62 -7.37
CA TYR A 36 10.42 -9.00 -7.73
C TYR A 36 8.97 -9.19 -8.19
N ALA A 37 8.05 -8.29 -7.84
CA ALA A 37 6.66 -8.31 -8.34
C ALA A 37 6.55 -8.05 -9.85
N THR A 38 7.64 -7.63 -10.50
CA THR A 38 7.73 -7.53 -11.97
C THR A 38 8.05 -8.86 -12.65
N LEU A 39 8.50 -9.88 -11.90
CA LEU A 39 8.77 -11.21 -12.43
C LEU A 39 7.47 -11.97 -12.75
N SER A 40 7.61 -13.12 -13.42
CA SER A 40 6.50 -14.04 -13.70
C SER A 40 5.33 -13.41 -14.47
N GLY A 41 5.62 -12.49 -15.38
CA GLY A 41 4.61 -11.76 -16.16
C GLY A 41 4.10 -10.48 -15.48
N GLY A 42 4.64 -10.12 -14.32
CA GLY A 42 4.38 -8.87 -13.62
C GLY A 42 3.07 -8.85 -12.82
N THR A 43 2.92 -7.86 -11.95
CA THR A 43 1.76 -7.74 -11.05
C THR A 43 0.88 -6.56 -11.48
N THR A 44 -0.31 -6.86 -11.97
CA THR A 44 -1.30 -5.89 -12.49
C THR A 44 -2.55 -5.78 -11.62
N GLY A 45 -2.74 -6.69 -10.66
CA GLY A 45 -3.93 -6.74 -9.80
C GLY A 45 -5.21 -6.86 -10.64
N GLY A 46 -6.17 -5.99 -10.35
CA GLY A 46 -7.43 -5.85 -11.09
C GLY A 46 -7.32 -5.18 -12.46
N GLY A 47 -6.15 -4.65 -12.82
CA GLY A 47 -5.90 -4.00 -14.10
C GLY A 47 -6.88 -2.87 -14.41
N SER A 48 -7.62 -3.01 -15.51
CA SER A 48 -8.60 -2.03 -15.98
C SER A 48 -10.04 -2.33 -15.57
N ALA A 49 -10.27 -3.26 -14.63
CA ALA A 49 -11.62 -3.54 -14.15
C ALA A 49 -12.26 -2.28 -13.54
N THR A 50 -13.56 -2.09 -13.76
CA THR A 50 -14.30 -0.95 -13.22
C THR A 50 -14.21 -0.95 -11.69
N PRO A 51 -13.72 0.13 -11.05
CA PRO A 51 -13.58 0.16 -9.61
C PRO A 51 -14.91 0.11 -8.86
N VAL A 52 -14.97 -0.69 -7.81
CA VAL A 52 -16.09 -0.72 -6.84
C VAL A 52 -15.62 -0.08 -5.55
N THR A 53 -16.33 0.95 -5.08
CA THR A 53 -16.03 1.58 -3.78
C THR A 53 -16.77 0.87 -2.64
N VAL A 54 -16.07 0.55 -1.56
CA VAL A 54 -16.61 -0.07 -0.36
C VAL A 54 -16.37 0.81 0.87
N THR A 55 -17.34 0.81 1.79
CA THR A 55 -17.31 1.59 3.04
C THR A 55 -17.64 0.75 4.27
N THR A 56 -17.90 -0.55 4.10
CA THR A 56 -18.26 -1.47 5.19
C THR A 56 -17.47 -2.76 5.08
N LEU A 57 -17.28 -3.45 6.21
CA LEU A 57 -16.58 -4.73 6.25
C LEU A 57 -17.27 -5.79 5.37
N ALA A 58 -18.60 -5.86 5.43
CA ALA A 58 -19.38 -6.80 4.61
C ALA A 58 -19.19 -6.54 3.10
N ALA A 59 -19.22 -5.27 2.68
CA ALA A 59 -18.99 -4.90 1.28
C ALA A 59 -17.56 -5.22 0.84
N LEU A 60 -16.56 -4.95 1.70
CA LEU A 60 -15.16 -5.31 1.44
C LEU A 60 -15.01 -6.81 1.21
N LYS A 61 -15.51 -7.65 2.13
CA LYS A 61 -15.43 -9.12 2.03
C LYS A 61 -16.01 -9.63 0.72
N THR A 62 -17.21 -9.17 0.37
CA THR A 62 -17.86 -9.56 -0.88
C THR A 62 -17.05 -9.10 -2.10
N ALA A 63 -16.58 -7.86 -2.10
CA ALA A 63 -15.90 -7.26 -3.25
C ALA A 63 -14.53 -7.91 -3.56
N VAL A 64 -13.83 -8.47 -2.57
CA VAL A 64 -12.49 -9.06 -2.78
C VAL A 64 -12.50 -10.57 -3.03
N THR A 65 -13.64 -11.25 -2.87
CA THR A 65 -13.74 -12.72 -2.99
C THR A 65 -13.72 -13.22 -4.43
N GLY A 66 -13.07 -14.36 -4.70
CA GLY A 66 -13.02 -15.00 -6.02
C GLY A 66 -11.87 -14.49 -6.91
N ASN A 67 -11.77 -15.01 -8.14
CA ASN A 67 -10.55 -14.89 -8.96
C ASN A 67 -10.68 -13.98 -10.20
N THR A 68 -11.88 -13.44 -10.46
CA THR A 68 -12.10 -12.50 -11.57
C THR A 68 -11.34 -11.19 -11.32
N ALA A 69 -10.94 -10.48 -12.37
CA ALA A 69 -10.21 -9.22 -12.21
C ALA A 69 -11.09 -8.17 -11.52
N LYS A 70 -10.61 -7.59 -10.41
CA LYS A 70 -11.38 -6.69 -9.56
C LYS A 70 -10.53 -5.53 -9.05
N VAL A 71 -11.08 -4.32 -9.10
CA VAL A 71 -10.52 -3.15 -8.43
C VAL A 71 -11.48 -2.73 -7.33
N VAL A 72 -11.00 -2.80 -6.08
CA VAL A 72 -11.78 -2.47 -4.89
C VAL A 72 -11.18 -1.25 -4.24
N ILE A 73 -11.96 -0.17 -4.13
CA ILE A 73 -11.56 1.08 -3.51
C ILE A 73 -12.17 1.18 -2.11
N ILE A 74 -11.35 1.20 -1.07
CA ILE A 74 -11.78 1.44 0.30
C ILE A 74 -11.90 2.95 0.53
N SER A 75 -13.04 3.39 1.09
CA SER A 75 -13.30 4.79 1.40
C SER A 75 -13.68 4.96 2.87
N GLY A 76 -12.95 5.82 3.58
CA GLY A 76 -13.15 6.06 5.01
C GLY A 76 -12.57 4.96 5.89
N THR A 77 -13.09 4.85 7.12
CA THR A 77 -12.66 3.87 8.11
C THR A 77 -13.62 2.68 8.13
N ILE A 78 -13.07 1.48 8.02
CA ILE A 78 -13.78 0.21 8.25
C ILE A 78 -13.20 -0.42 9.52
N THR A 79 -14.07 -0.68 10.49
CA THR A 79 -13.69 -1.30 11.77
C THR A 79 -14.26 -2.72 11.85
N GLY A 80 -13.54 -3.62 12.52
CA GLY A 80 -13.97 -5.00 12.72
C GLY A 80 -12.99 -5.77 13.61
N ASN A 81 -13.15 -7.09 13.64
CA ASN A 81 -12.25 -8.01 14.33
C ASN A 81 -12.14 -9.32 13.52
N GLU A 82 -11.64 -9.21 12.29
CA GLU A 82 -11.57 -10.31 11.33
C GLU A 82 -10.42 -10.11 10.34
N VAL A 83 -9.88 -11.21 9.80
CA VAL A 83 -8.96 -11.19 8.67
C VAL A 83 -9.71 -11.47 7.37
N VAL A 84 -9.69 -10.52 6.43
CA VAL A 84 -10.36 -10.66 5.13
C VAL A 84 -9.42 -11.29 4.10
N LYS A 85 -9.83 -12.42 3.52
CA LYS A 85 -9.10 -13.07 2.42
C LYS A 85 -9.32 -12.35 1.10
N VAL A 86 -8.24 -11.98 0.43
CA VAL A 86 -8.24 -11.31 -0.88
C VAL A 86 -8.00 -12.34 -1.97
N GLY A 87 -8.91 -12.42 -2.95
CA GLY A 87 -8.79 -13.34 -4.07
C GLY A 87 -7.79 -12.89 -5.15
N ALA A 88 -7.51 -13.76 -6.12
CA ALA A 88 -6.59 -13.48 -7.22
C ALA A 88 -7.04 -12.30 -8.09
N ASN A 89 -6.11 -11.72 -8.86
CA ASN A 89 -6.38 -10.63 -9.82
C ASN A 89 -7.09 -9.43 -9.19
N THR A 90 -6.72 -9.07 -7.97
CA THR A 90 -7.41 -8.03 -7.20
C THR A 90 -6.48 -6.88 -6.87
N SER A 91 -6.94 -5.65 -7.11
CA SER A 91 -6.34 -4.43 -6.55
C SER A 91 -7.21 -3.94 -5.39
N VAL A 92 -6.70 -3.96 -4.16
CA VAL A 92 -7.32 -3.30 -3.01
C VAL A 92 -6.61 -1.97 -2.79
N LEU A 93 -7.32 -0.88 -3.02
CA LEU A 93 -6.78 0.47 -3.05
C LEU A 93 -7.50 1.33 -2.02
N GLY A 94 -6.80 2.09 -1.20
CA GLY A 94 -7.43 3.10 -0.35
C GLY A 94 -7.62 4.44 -1.06
N LYS A 95 -8.72 5.14 -0.76
CA LYS A 95 -8.78 6.60 -0.92
C LYS A 95 -7.88 7.28 0.12
N SER A 96 -7.68 8.59 -0.02
CA SER A 96 -6.97 9.39 0.98
C SER A 96 -7.55 9.13 2.39
N GLY A 97 -6.70 8.69 3.32
CA GLY A 97 -7.09 8.38 4.70
C GLY A 97 -7.85 7.07 4.91
N ALA A 98 -8.02 6.23 3.88
CA ALA A 98 -8.69 4.94 4.02
C ALA A 98 -8.00 4.06 5.07
N THR A 99 -8.78 3.57 6.03
CA THR A 99 -8.25 2.90 7.23
C THR A 99 -9.04 1.64 7.56
N LEU A 100 -8.33 0.55 7.83
CA LEU A 100 -8.84 -0.66 8.45
C LEU A 100 -8.38 -0.69 9.92
N THR A 101 -9.34 -0.73 10.86
CA THR A 101 -9.05 -0.80 12.30
C THR A 101 -9.58 -2.13 12.85
N GLY A 102 -8.69 -2.97 13.38
CA GLY A 102 -9.02 -4.32 13.83
C GLY A 102 -9.29 -5.32 12.70
N VAL A 103 -9.11 -4.92 11.43
CA VAL A 103 -9.34 -5.77 10.26
C VAL A 103 -8.02 -6.01 9.54
N GLY A 104 -7.58 -7.26 9.49
CA GLY A 104 -6.41 -7.68 8.71
C GLY A 104 -6.78 -8.06 7.28
N LEU A 105 -5.78 -8.10 6.39
CA LEU A 105 -5.91 -8.66 5.04
C LEU A 105 -5.02 -9.88 4.87
N ARG A 106 -5.51 -10.91 4.17
CA ARG A 106 -4.74 -12.12 3.86
C ARG A 106 -4.78 -12.43 2.37
N VAL A 107 -3.61 -12.44 1.74
CA VAL A 107 -3.38 -12.94 0.38
C VAL A 107 -2.80 -14.34 0.54
N ILE A 108 -3.62 -15.37 0.30
CA ILE A 108 -3.22 -16.77 0.52
C ILE A 108 -3.60 -17.64 -0.68
N ASP A 109 -2.63 -18.44 -1.15
CA ASP A 109 -2.80 -19.38 -2.27
C ASP A 109 -3.41 -18.73 -3.52
N VAL A 110 -2.97 -17.51 -3.83
CA VAL A 110 -3.44 -16.74 -4.99
C VAL A 110 -2.28 -16.02 -5.68
N SER A 111 -2.57 -15.50 -6.87
CA SER A 111 -1.62 -14.74 -7.68
C SER A 111 -2.19 -13.39 -8.09
N ASN A 112 -1.31 -12.43 -8.38
CA ASN A 112 -1.62 -11.16 -9.01
C ASN A 112 -2.49 -10.26 -8.12
N VAL A 113 -1.93 -9.80 -7.00
CA VAL A 113 -2.63 -8.95 -6.03
C VAL A 113 -1.86 -7.66 -5.78
N ILE A 114 -2.58 -6.55 -5.74
CA ILE A 114 -2.06 -5.22 -5.40
C ILE A 114 -2.77 -4.73 -4.14
N ILE A 115 -2.03 -4.33 -3.11
CA ILE A 115 -2.57 -3.66 -1.91
C ILE A 115 -1.90 -2.29 -1.82
N ARG A 116 -2.66 -1.19 -1.92
CA ARG A 116 -2.08 0.16 -1.98
C ARG A 116 -2.83 1.25 -1.23
N ASN A 117 -2.07 2.25 -0.77
CA ASN A 117 -2.59 3.48 -0.15
C ASN A 117 -3.58 3.21 0.98
N LEU A 118 -3.25 2.25 1.85
CA LEU A 118 -4.14 1.75 2.89
C LEU A 118 -3.46 1.78 4.25
N LYS A 119 -4.21 2.23 5.25
CA LYS A 119 -3.83 2.16 6.66
C LYS A 119 -4.43 0.92 7.30
N ILE A 120 -3.66 0.11 8.01
CA ILE A 120 -4.18 -1.05 8.77
C ILE A 120 -3.60 -1.03 10.17
N ASN A 121 -4.46 -1.09 11.19
CA ASN A 121 -4.00 -1.02 12.57
C ASN A 121 -4.80 -1.84 13.58
N LYS A 122 -4.14 -2.16 14.70
CA LYS A 122 -4.74 -2.76 15.91
C LYS A 122 -5.51 -4.05 15.64
N VAL A 123 -4.93 -4.95 14.84
CA VAL A 123 -5.56 -6.22 14.46
C VAL A 123 -5.41 -7.25 15.60
N LEU A 124 -6.53 -7.57 16.24
CA LEU A 124 -6.65 -8.62 17.27
C LEU A 124 -7.42 -9.84 16.77
N ALA A 125 -7.72 -9.87 15.48
CA ALA A 125 -8.41 -10.99 14.86
C ALA A 125 -7.59 -12.28 14.97
N GLY A 126 -8.25 -13.44 14.96
CA GLY A 126 -7.53 -14.71 14.87
C GLY A 126 -6.68 -14.79 13.60
N ALA A 127 -5.42 -15.24 13.72
CA ALA A 127 -4.36 -15.11 12.70
C ALA A 127 -4.03 -13.64 12.35
N GLY A 128 -3.81 -12.82 13.39
CA GLY A 128 -4.00 -11.36 13.43
C GLY A 128 -2.92 -10.48 12.81
N ASP A 129 -2.34 -10.89 11.69
CA ASP A 129 -1.46 -9.99 10.94
C ASP A 129 -2.24 -8.80 10.38
N ALA A 130 -1.65 -7.61 10.34
CA ALA A 130 -2.25 -6.50 9.61
C ALA A 130 -2.36 -6.83 8.10
N LEU A 131 -1.31 -7.40 7.52
CA LEU A 131 -1.27 -7.90 6.15
C LEU A 131 -0.42 -9.16 6.07
N GLY A 132 -1.06 -10.31 5.83
CA GLY A 132 -0.36 -11.57 5.58
C GLY A 132 -0.37 -11.94 4.09
N VAL A 133 0.78 -12.36 3.57
CA VAL A 133 0.97 -12.92 2.22
C VAL A 133 1.56 -14.32 2.39
N GLN A 134 0.87 -15.34 1.91
CA GLN A 134 1.20 -16.74 2.21
C GLN A 134 1.03 -17.61 0.97
N ALA A 135 2.02 -18.42 0.62
CA ALA A 135 1.96 -19.36 -0.51
C ALA A 135 1.46 -18.71 -1.82
N SER A 136 1.74 -17.42 -2.00
CA SER A 136 1.19 -16.60 -3.08
C SER A 136 2.31 -16.10 -3.99
N ASN A 137 1.96 -15.63 -5.18
CA ASN A 137 2.94 -15.02 -6.06
C ASN A 137 2.43 -13.77 -6.78
N ARG A 138 3.35 -12.93 -7.28
CA ARG A 138 3.00 -11.68 -7.98
C ARG A 138 2.14 -10.77 -7.09
N VAL A 139 2.75 -10.33 -5.99
CA VAL A 139 2.09 -9.49 -4.98
C VAL A 139 2.84 -8.17 -4.85
N TRP A 140 2.13 -7.06 -4.95
CA TRP A 140 2.70 -5.72 -4.77
C TRP A 140 1.97 -4.99 -3.64
N VAL A 141 2.73 -4.69 -2.59
CA VAL A 141 2.29 -3.88 -1.46
C VAL A 141 2.96 -2.53 -1.60
N ASP A 142 2.19 -1.44 -1.70
CA ASP A 142 2.76 -0.11 -1.88
C ASP A 142 2.03 0.98 -1.12
N SER A 143 2.78 1.90 -0.52
CA SER A 143 2.20 3.05 0.18
C SER A 143 1.21 2.65 1.27
N VAL A 144 1.49 1.57 2.01
CA VAL A 144 0.70 1.18 3.18
C VAL A 144 1.29 1.74 4.47
N GLU A 145 0.44 1.98 5.45
CA GLU A 145 0.84 2.37 6.80
C GLU A 145 0.27 1.31 7.77
N LEU A 146 1.15 0.60 8.46
CA LEU A 146 0.79 -0.52 9.33
C LEU A 146 1.32 -0.25 10.73
N TRP A 147 0.44 -0.32 11.74
CA TRP A 147 0.86 -0.07 13.12
C TRP A 147 -0.09 -0.69 14.16
N SER A 148 0.33 -0.65 15.42
CA SER A 148 -0.50 -1.02 16.56
C SER A 148 -0.27 -0.05 17.72
N ASP A 149 0.18 -0.57 18.86
CA ASP A 149 0.81 0.16 19.94
C ASP A 149 1.86 -0.76 20.60
N ARG A 150 2.60 -0.24 21.58
CA ARG A 150 3.53 -1.00 22.41
C ARG A 150 3.18 -0.90 23.90
N ASP A 151 1.90 -0.64 24.18
CA ASP A 151 1.37 -0.49 25.54
C ASP A 151 1.02 -1.85 26.18
N HIS A 152 1.15 -2.92 25.39
CA HIS A 152 0.89 -4.31 25.75
C HIS A 152 2.13 -5.17 25.48
N ASP A 153 2.11 -6.41 25.95
CA ASP A 153 3.19 -7.35 25.69
C ASP A 153 3.31 -7.69 24.18
N LYS A 154 4.47 -8.26 23.81
CA LYS A 154 4.83 -8.52 22.40
C LYS A 154 3.89 -9.48 21.67
N ASP A 155 3.09 -10.28 22.38
CA ASP A 155 2.21 -11.28 21.80
C ASP A 155 0.73 -10.87 21.84
N TYR A 156 0.42 -9.67 22.36
CA TYR A 156 -0.93 -9.11 22.32
C TYR A 156 -1.42 -8.86 20.88
N TYR A 157 -0.54 -8.31 20.03
CA TYR A 157 -0.73 -8.26 18.58
C TYR A 157 0.20 -9.26 17.89
N ASP A 158 -0.17 -9.73 16.69
CA ASP A 158 0.70 -10.63 15.91
C ASP A 158 1.67 -9.87 15.00
N GLY A 159 1.73 -10.13 13.69
CA GLY A 159 2.60 -9.41 12.76
C GLY A 159 1.99 -8.13 12.16
N LEU A 160 2.81 -7.24 11.59
CA LEU A 160 2.29 -6.22 10.67
C LEU A 160 2.25 -6.75 9.23
N LEU A 161 3.41 -7.06 8.66
CA LEU A 161 3.52 -7.56 7.29
C LEU A 161 4.30 -8.85 7.23
N ASP A 162 3.60 -9.96 7.07
CA ASP A 162 4.22 -11.28 6.99
C ASP A 162 4.15 -11.82 5.57
N ILE A 163 5.29 -12.27 5.04
CA ILE A 163 5.45 -12.80 3.68
C ILE A 163 6.05 -14.20 3.78
N THR A 164 5.22 -15.19 4.04
CA THR A 164 5.67 -16.52 4.48
C THR A 164 5.19 -17.65 3.56
N HIS A 165 5.51 -18.90 3.91
CA HIS A 165 5.04 -20.09 3.19
C HIS A 165 5.47 -20.12 1.71
N GLY A 166 6.71 -19.69 1.41
CA GLY A 166 7.29 -19.79 0.07
C GLY A 166 6.71 -18.79 -0.94
N VAL A 167 6.33 -17.59 -0.49
CA VAL A 167 5.93 -16.52 -1.41
C VAL A 167 7.05 -16.20 -2.40
N TYR A 168 6.65 -16.02 -3.66
CA TYR A 168 7.56 -15.72 -4.76
C TYR A 168 7.08 -14.49 -5.53
N ALA A 169 7.99 -13.68 -6.08
CA ALA A 169 7.63 -12.48 -6.84
C ALA A 169 6.77 -11.48 -6.03
N ALA A 170 7.20 -11.13 -4.82
CA ALA A 170 6.57 -10.08 -4.00
C ALA A 170 7.43 -8.81 -3.94
N THR A 171 6.80 -7.65 -3.84
CA THR A 171 7.50 -6.36 -3.66
C THR A 171 6.73 -5.49 -2.70
N VAL A 172 7.48 -4.86 -1.79
CA VAL A 172 6.96 -3.88 -0.82
C VAL A 172 7.67 -2.55 -1.09
N THR A 173 6.93 -1.49 -1.37
CA THR A 173 7.49 -0.16 -1.67
C THR A 173 6.78 0.93 -0.89
N ASN A 174 7.50 2.02 -0.58
CA ASN A 174 6.93 3.25 0.02
C ASN A 174 6.04 3.02 1.26
N SER A 175 6.28 1.95 2.02
CA SER A 175 5.40 1.53 3.11
C SER A 175 6.02 1.85 4.46
N TYR A 176 5.18 2.20 5.43
CA TYR A 176 5.60 2.62 6.77
C TYR A 176 5.04 1.65 7.81
N LEU A 177 5.94 0.92 8.47
CA LEU A 177 5.63 -0.01 9.55
C LEU A 177 6.18 0.59 10.84
N HIS A 178 5.33 0.82 11.84
CA HIS A 178 5.73 1.50 13.07
C HIS A 178 4.89 1.08 14.27
N ASP A 179 5.33 1.48 15.46
CA ASP A 179 4.62 1.31 16.75
C ASP A 179 4.07 -0.12 16.97
N HIS A 180 4.99 -1.08 16.86
CA HIS A 180 4.67 -2.50 16.94
C HIS A 180 5.90 -3.33 17.35
N TRP A 181 5.69 -4.56 17.85
CA TRP A 181 6.75 -5.45 18.32
C TRP A 181 7.30 -6.38 17.22
N LYS A 182 6.44 -7.13 16.53
CA LYS A 182 6.80 -8.16 15.54
C LYS A 182 6.51 -7.68 14.11
N ALA A 183 7.29 -6.69 13.63
CA ALA A 183 6.90 -5.93 12.44
C ALA A 183 6.75 -6.78 11.16
N SER A 184 7.71 -7.65 10.83
CA SER A 184 7.64 -8.42 9.59
C SER A 184 8.41 -9.73 9.69
N LEU A 185 7.77 -10.81 9.24
CA LEU A 185 8.37 -12.13 9.04
C LEU A 185 8.44 -12.47 7.54
N VAL A 186 9.58 -13.02 7.10
CA VAL A 186 9.79 -13.53 5.72
C VAL A 186 10.33 -14.95 5.78
#